data_AF-A0A377Y2I1-F1
#
_entry.id   AF-A0A377Y2I1-F1
#
_cell.length_a   1.000
_cell.length_b   1.000
_cell.length_c   1.000
_cell.angle_alpha   90.00
_cell.angle_beta   90.00
_cell.angle_gamma   90.00
#
_symmetry.space_group_name_H-M   'P 1'
#
loop_
_entity.id
_entity.type
_entity.pdbx_description
1 polymer ?
#
loop_
_entity_poly.entity_id
_entity_poly.type
_entity_poly.pdbx_seq_one_letter_code
_entity_poly.pdbx_strand_id
1 'polypeptide(L)'
;MTNNQLTRERLEKIKSWRETYEAGSNVMLPAEEAEALAHIALAAMDSEPVAFTEKHEISNMHATGLYLRAWPADRARNSVEGYTIPLYTTPQPISLVNSEPVAYIFKHPAGRLFWALTDESNKGQNDVMPVYASPQPAPERDRVRREHAEWSQATFGNVGPVGPLKHLSKEALEAAEQPGDLSEWADMQFLLWDAQRRAGVTDEQITQAMIDKLAVNKQRKWPEPKDGEPRLHIKEQPRKKVDR
;
A
#
# COMPACT_ATOMS: atom_id res chain seq x y z
N MET A 1 29.18 -29.45 1.61
CA MET A 1 28.47 -28.38 0.88
C MET A 1 27.79 -27.53 1.93
N THR A 2 28.23 -26.29 2.10
CA THR A 2 27.83 -25.41 3.22
C THR A 2 26.38 -24.99 3.08
N ASN A 3 25.61 -25.19 4.15
CA ASN A 3 24.20 -24.85 4.28
C ASN A 3 24.05 -23.31 4.31
N ASN A 4 23.94 -22.69 3.13
CA ASN A 4 23.90 -21.23 2.98
C ASN A 4 22.46 -20.69 3.13
N GLN A 5 21.84 -20.96 4.28
CA GLN A 5 20.52 -20.42 4.59
C GLN A 5 20.67 -18.96 5.06
N LEU A 6 19.89 -18.05 4.47
CA LEU A 6 19.77 -16.67 4.95
C LEU A 6 19.24 -16.68 6.38
N THR A 7 20.14 -16.53 7.36
CA THR A 7 19.76 -16.54 8.76
C THR A 7 19.09 -15.23 9.16
N ARG A 8 18.30 -15.27 10.23
CA ARG A 8 17.69 -14.05 10.81
C ARG A 8 18.74 -12.99 11.14
N GLU A 9 19.86 -13.40 11.74
CA GLU A 9 20.98 -12.51 12.06
C GLU A 9 21.57 -11.87 10.79
N ARG A 10 21.67 -12.63 9.69
CA ARG A 10 22.14 -12.12 8.41
C ARG A 10 21.17 -11.10 7.82
N LEU A 11 19.87 -11.38 7.88
CA LEU A 11 18.81 -10.45 7.47
C LEU A 11 18.80 -9.16 8.28
N GLU A 12 18.95 -9.24 9.61
CA GLU A 12 19.02 -8.08 10.50
C GLU A 12 20.24 -7.21 10.18
N LYS A 13 21.38 -7.85 9.87
CA LYS A 13 22.59 -7.16 9.40
C LYS A 13 22.39 -6.48 8.04
N ILE A 14 21.69 -7.12 7.09
CA ILE A 14 21.35 -6.50 5.80
C ILE A 14 20.40 -5.32 6.02
N LYS A 15 19.43 -5.43 6.93
CA LYS A 15 18.50 -4.36 7.29
C LYS A 15 19.21 -3.14 7.89
N SER A 16 20.20 -3.35 8.76
CA SER A 16 20.94 -2.25 9.41
C SER A 16 21.86 -1.48 8.45
N TRP A 17 22.09 -2.00 7.25
CA TRP A 17 22.94 -1.34 6.25
C TRP A 17 22.41 0.01 5.79
N ARG A 18 21.09 0.25 5.83
CA ARG A 18 20.54 1.59 5.56
C ARG A 18 20.91 2.63 6.63
N GLU A 19 21.14 2.19 7.86
CA GLU A 19 21.60 3.05 8.95
C GLU A 19 23.12 3.24 8.89
N THR A 20 23.84 2.30 8.26
CA THR A 20 25.29 2.31 8.13
C THR A 20 25.77 3.03 6.87
N TYR A 21 25.01 2.95 5.78
CA TYR A 21 25.32 3.50 4.47
C TYR A 21 24.25 4.51 4.07
N GLU A 22 24.67 5.69 3.62
CA GLU A 22 23.77 6.78 3.25
C GLU A 22 22.87 6.42 2.05
N ALA A 23 21.74 7.13 1.93
CA ALA A 23 20.82 6.98 0.80
C ALA A 23 21.56 7.23 -0.53
N GLY A 24 21.59 6.24 -1.42
CA GLY A 24 22.33 6.27 -2.69
C GLY A 24 23.61 5.43 -2.71
N SER A 25 23.99 4.81 -1.59
CA SER A 25 25.10 3.86 -1.53
C SER A 25 24.75 2.54 -2.23
N ASN A 26 25.60 2.08 -3.12
CA ASN A 26 25.49 0.74 -3.70
C ASN A 26 26.06 -0.30 -2.71
N VAL A 27 25.20 -1.17 -2.19
CA VAL A 27 25.59 -2.28 -1.32
C VAL A 27 25.48 -3.58 -2.12
N MET A 28 26.57 -4.35 -2.17
CA MET A 28 26.64 -5.61 -2.91
C MET A 28 26.26 -6.79 -2.01
N LEU A 29 25.34 -7.62 -2.49
CA LEU A 29 25.00 -8.91 -1.88
C LEU A 29 25.69 -10.04 -2.66
N PRO A 30 26.14 -11.11 -1.99
CA PRO A 30 26.46 -12.38 -2.66
C PRO A 30 25.31 -12.84 -3.55
N ALA A 31 25.62 -13.43 -4.70
CA ALA A 31 24.64 -13.84 -5.69
C ALA A 31 23.60 -14.80 -5.09
N GLU A 32 24.03 -15.71 -4.23
CA GLU A 32 23.19 -16.68 -3.55
C GLU A 32 22.24 -16.03 -2.54
N GLU A 33 22.70 -14.97 -1.85
CA GLU A 33 21.84 -14.22 -0.93
C GLU A 33 20.81 -13.38 -1.68
N ALA A 34 21.21 -12.78 -2.80
CA ALA A 34 20.31 -12.03 -3.68
C ALA A 34 19.25 -12.94 -4.32
N GLU A 35 19.65 -14.11 -4.81
CA GLU A 35 18.75 -15.14 -5.36
C GLU A 35 17.75 -15.63 -4.30
N ALA A 36 18.22 -15.97 -3.10
CA ALA A 36 17.35 -16.41 -2.02
C ALA A 36 16.34 -15.33 -1.58
N LEU A 37 16.77 -14.06 -1.48
CA LEU A 37 15.87 -12.93 -1.21
C LEU A 37 14.84 -12.75 -2.34
N ALA A 38 15.26 -12.88 -3.60
CA ALA A 38 14.37 -12.80 -4.75
C ALA A 38 13.33 -13.94 -4.76
N HIS A 39 13.73 -15.18 -4.46
CA HIS A 39 12.81 -16.30 -4.34
C HIS A 39 11.78 -16.12 -3.23
N ILE A 40 12.21 -15.62 -2.06
CA ILE A 40 11.30 -15.32 -0.95
C ILE A 40 10.31 -14.23 -1.36
N ALA A 41 10.79 -13.17 -2.02
CA ALA A 41 9.94 -12.10 -2.52
C ALA A 41 8.92 -12.61 -3.56
N LEU A 42 9.38 -13.38 -4.56
CA LEU A 42 8.51 -13.96 -5.58
C LEU A 42 7.48 -14.92 -4.98
N ALA A 43 7.89 -15.82 -4.09
CA ALA A 43 6.98 -16.75 -3.42
C ALA A 43 5.92 -16.03 -2.57
N ALA A 44 6.28 -14.89 -1.97
CA ALA A 44 5.32 -14.06 -1.26
C ALA A 44 4.35 -13.36 -2.25
N MET A 45 4.86 -12.81 -3.36
CA MET A 45 4.03 -12.20 -4.42
C MET A 45 3.04 -13.18 -5.07
N ASP A 46 3.45 -14.44 -5.25
CA ASP A 46 2.65 -15.49 -5.88
C ASP A 46 1.77 -16.25 -4.87
N SER A 47 1.75 -15.85 -3.60
CA SER A 47 0.97 -16.53 -2.57
C SER A 47 -0.53 -16.26 -2.70
N GLU A 48 -1.32 -17.32 -2.65
CA GLU A 48 -2.79 -17.24 -2.59
C GLU A 48 -3.24 -16.99 -1.13
N PRO A 49 -4.34 -16.24 -0.92
CA PRO A 49 -4.89 -16.05 0.40
C PRO A 49 -5.40 -17.36 1.00
N VAL A 50 -5.13 -17.58 2.28
CA VAL A 50 -5.59 -18.77 3.01
C VAL A 50 -7.01 -18.60 3.53
N ALA A 51 -7.47 -17.37 3.70
CA ALA A 51 -8.81 -17.03 4.14
C ALA A 51 -9.22 -15.60 3.72
N PHE A 52 -10.50 -15.28 3.85
CA PHE A 52 -11.05 -13.94 3.64
C PHE A 52 -11.84 -13.46 4.85
N THR A 53 -11.85 -12.16 5.09
CA THR A 53 -12.64 -11.48 6.14
C THR A 53 -13.28 -10.20 5.60
N GLU A 54 -13.94 -9.43 6.46
CA GLU A 54 -14.57 -8.16 6.15
C GLU A 54 -14.13 -7.03 7.09
N LYS A 55 -14.34 -5.79 6.65
CA LYS A 55 -13.92 -4.59 7.39
C LYS A 55 -14.57 -4.48 8.77
N HIS A 56 -15.81 -4.96 8.90
CA HIS A 56 -16.54 -4.91 10.17
C HIS A 56 -15.91 -5.84 11.21
N GLU A 57 -15.49 -7.05 10.83
CA GLU A 57 -14.78 -8.00 11.69
C GLU A 57 -13.43 -7.46 12.17
N ILE A 58 -12.67 -6.80 11.29
CA ILE A 58 -11.44 -6.10 11.68
C ILE A 58 -11.72 -5.01 12.71
N SER A 59 -12.76 -4.20 12.48
CA SER A 59 -13.13 -3.11 13.39
C SER A 59 -13.58 -3.63 14.75
N ASN A 60 -14.35 -4.73 14.77
CA ASN A 60 -14.81 -5.38 15.99
C ASN A 60 -13.64 -6.01 16.78
N MET A 61 -12.69 -6.63 16.09
CA MET A 61 -11.48 -7.16 16.71
C MET A 61 -10.67 -6.04 17.36
N HIS A 62 -10.48 -4.90 16.69
CA HIS A 62 -9.79 -3.75 17.30
C HIS A 62 -10.52 -3.17 18.51
N ALA A 63 -11.85 -3.22 18.52
CA ALA A 63 -12.66 -2.70 19.62
C ALA A 63 -12.75 -3.64 20.83
N THR A 64 -12.72 -4.97 20.59
CA THR A 64 -13.02 -5.98 21.63
C THR A 64 -11.83 -6.85 22.02
N GLY A 65 -10.82 -6.98 21.15
CA GLY A 65 -9.67 -7.86 21.35
C GLY A 65 -10.00 -9.35 21.36
N LEU A 66 -11.21 -9.77 20.98
CA LEU A 66 -11.65 -11.16 21.18
C LEU A 66 -11.25 -12.10 20.03
N TYR A 67 -11.88 -11.93 18.86
CA TYR A 67 -11.59 -12.75 17.69
C TYR A 67 -11.94 -12.00 16.40
N LEU A 68 -11.31 -12.41 15.30
CA LEU A 68 -11.65 -11.99 13.95
C LEU A 68 -12.22 -13.20 13.21
N ARG A 69 -13.38 -13.07 12.59
CA ARG A 69 -13.96 -14.18 11.82
C ARG A 69 -13.38 -14.16 10.40
N ALA A 70 -12.91 -15.32 9.94
CA ALA A 70 -12.37 -15.49 8.59
C ALA A 70 -12.84 -16.83 8.00
N TRP A 71 -13.03 -16.86 6.69
CA TRP A 71 -13.58 -18.00 5.96
C TRP A 71 -12.54 -18.53 4.99
N PRO A 72 -12.48 -19.86 4.79
CA PRO A 72 -11.58 -20.46 3.81
C PRO A 72 -11.76 -19.86 2.41
N ALA A 73 -10.70 -19.92 1.59
CA ALA A 73 -10.67 -19.43 0.21
C ALA A 73 -11.54 -20.24 -0.79
N ASP A 74 -12.69 -20.76 -0.36
CA ASP A 74 -13.70 -21.31 -1.26
C ASP A 74 -14.43 -20.15 -1.96
N ARG A 75 -14.09 -19.93 -3.23
CA ARG A 75 -14.46 -18.78 -4.06
C ARG A 75 -15.98 -18.56 -4.20
N ALA A 76 -16.81 -19.56 -3.91
CA ALA A 76 -18.25 -19.48 -4.19
C ALA A 76 -19.10 -18.75 -3.12
N ARG A 77 -18.60 -18.60 -1.88
CA ARG A 77 -19.38 -17.95 -0.79
C ARG A 77 -18.94 -16.51 -0.47
N ASN A 78 -17.66 -16.20 -0.66
CA ASN A 78 -17.08 -14.95 -0.16
C ASN A 78 -17.57 -13.68 -0.89
N SER A 79 -17.89 -13.79 -2.19
CA SER A 79 -18.45 -12.67 -2.97
C SER A 79 -19.91 -12.36 -2.65
N VAL A 80 -20.66 -13.34 -2.13
CA VAL A 80 -22.08 -13.20 -1.78
C VAL A 80 -22.26 -12.63 -0.38
N GLU A 81 -21.33 -12.92 0.55
CA GLU A 81 -21.42 -12.52 1.96
C GLU A 81 -20.56 -11.29 2.33
N GLY A 82 -19.79 -10.72 1.40
CA GLY A 82 -19.04 -9.46 1.63
C GLY A 82 -17.62 -9.61 2.18
N TYR A 83 -17.10 -10.85 2.27
CA TYR A 83 -15.73 -11.13 2.73
C TYR A 83 -14.71 -10.85 1.62
N THR A 84 -14.25 -9.61 1.55
CA THR A 84 -13.40 -9.10 0.46
C THR A 84 -11.93 -8.90 0.84
N ILE A 85 -11.57 -9.07 2.12
CA ILE A 85 -10.22 -8.80 2.61
C ILE A 85 -9.43 -10.12 2.71
N PRO A 86 -8.39 -10.32 1.87
CA PRO A 86 -7.59 -11.54 1.89
C PRO A 86 -6.63 -11.60 3.09
N LEU A 87 -6.46 -12.79 3.65
CA LEU A 87 -5.51 -13.11 4.72
C LEU A 87 -4.43 -14.07 4.20
N TYR A 88 -3.16 -13.76 4.46
CA TYR A 88 -1.99 -14.51 3.99
C TYR A 88 -1.15 -15.03 5.15
N THR A 89 -0.49 -16.17 4.95
CA THR A 89 0.43 -16.78 5.93
C THR A 89 1.85 -16.22 5.87
N THR A 90 2.17 -15.49 4.80
CA THR A 90 3.46 -14.82 4.61
C THR A 90 3.23 -13.31 4.55
N PRO A 91 4.05 -12.49 5.26
CA PRO A 91 4.01 -11.06 5.08
C PRO A 91 4.35 -10.75 3.62
N GLN A 92 3.45 -10.02 2.97
CA GLN A 92 3.62 -9.66 1.57
C GLN A 92 4.82 -8.72 1.41
N PRO A 93 5.64 -8.87 0.36
CA PRO A 93 6.99 -8.31 0.29
C PRO A 93 7.02 -6.79 0.25
N ILE A 94 5.87 -6.14 0.03
CA ILE A 94 5.72 -4.68 0.00
C ILE A 94 5.51 -4.09 1.42
N SER A 95 5.28 -4.90 2.45
CA SER A 95 4.99 -4.41 3.82
C SER A 95 6.17 -4.58 4.79
N LEU A 96 7.33 -4.03 4.42
CA LEU A 96 8.53 -4.08 5.28
C LEU A 96 8.77 -2.78 6.07
N VAL A 97 7.69 -2.14 6.51
CA VAL A 97 7.73 -1.13 7.57
C VAL A 97 6.69 -1.49 8.63
N ASN A 98 7.14 -2.12 9.71
CA ASN A 98 6.43 -2.30 10.99
C ASN A 98 4.96 -2.77 10.89
N SER A 99 4.69 -3.88 10.20
CA SER A 99 3.39 -4.55 10.34
C SER A 99 3.38 -5.43 11.59
N GLU A 100 2.83 -4.93 12.70
CA GLU A 100 2.41 -5.81 13.78
C GLU A 100 1.33 -6.76 13.27
N PRO A 101 1.33 -8.04 13.67
CA PRO A 101 0.30 -8.99 13.27
C PRO A 101 -1.06 -8.49 13.76
N VAL A 102 -2.05 -8.50 12.87
CA VAL A 102 -3.40 -8.06 13.22
C VAL A 102 -4.16 -9.12 14.01
N ALA A 103 -3.79 -10.41 13.85
CA ALA A 103 -4.31 -11.52 14.65
C ALA A 103 -3.39 -12.75 14.52
N TYR A 104 -3.74 -13.85 15.19
CA TYR A 104 -3.03 -15.14 15.09
C TYR A 104 -4.00 -16.28 14.78
N ILE A 105 -3.71 -17.07 13.74
CA ILE A 105 -4.49 -18.25 13.31
C ILE A 105 -4.12 -19.46 14.16
N PHE A 106 -5.10 -20.08 14.82
CA PHE A 106 -4.97 -21.42 15.42
C PHE A 106 -5.32 -22.53 14.43
N LYS A 107 -4.42 -23.52 14.24
CA LYS A 107 -4.66 -24.71 13.41
C LYS A 107 -5.05 -25.90 14.29
N HIS A 108 -6.33 -26.27 14.30
CA HIS A 108 -6.79 -27.41 15.10
C HIS A 108 -6.12 -28.75 14.66
N PRO A 109 -5.69 -29.62 15.59
CA PRO A 109 -5.00 -30.89 15.29
C PRO A 109 -5.77 -31.86 14.38
N ALA A 110 -7.10 -31.74 14.35
CA ALA A 110 -7.98 -32.50 13.44
C ALA A 110 -7.90 -32.05 11.96
N GLY A 111 -7.04 -31.08 11.64
CA GLY A 111 -6.44 -30.96 10.32
C GLY A 111 -7.24 -30.25 9.24
N ARG A 112 -8.45 -29.71 9.50
CA ARG A 112 -9.19 -28.98 8.44
C ARG A 112 -10.34 -28.04 8.82
N LEU A 113 -10.81 -27.97 10.08
CA LEU A 113 -12.17 -27.46 10.32
C LEU A 113 -12.36 -26.30 11.31
N PHE A 114 -11.33 -25.81 12.00
CA PHE A 114 -11.48 -24.65 12.86
C PHE A 114 -10.22 -23.79 12.81
N TRP A 115 -10.35 -22.65 12.13
CA TRP A 115 -9.42 -21.53 12.23
C TRP A 115 -10.09 -20.49 13.12
N ALA A 116 -9.56 -20.27 14.31
CA ALA A 116 -9.98 -19.20 15.19
C ALA A 116 -8.83 -18.19 15.29
N LEU A 117 -9.14 -16.91 15.10
CA LEU A 117 -8.17 -15.84 15.26
C LEU A 117 -8.17 -15.37 16.71
N THR A 118 -7.01 -15.30 17.33
CA THR A 118 -6.85 -14.93 18.75
C THR A 118 -6.00 -13.68 18.90
N ASP A 119 -6.07 -13.05 20.07
CA ASP A 119 -5.19 -11.96 20.50
C ASP A 119 -3.75 -12.44 20.78
N GLU A 120 -2.89 -11.54 21.29
CA GLU A 120 -1.50 -11.84 21.63
C GLU A 120 -1.33 -12.93 22.71
N SER A 121 -2.39 -13.33 23.42
CA SER A 121 -2.30 -14.29 24.53
C SER A 121 -1.80 -15.69 24.10
N ASN A 122 -1.93 -16.03 22.81
CA ASN A 122 -1.48 -17.32 22.25
C ASN A 122 -0.17 -17.23 21.44
N LYS A 123 0.52 -16.10 21.51
CA LYS A 123 1.82 -15.89 20.87
C LYS A 123 2.83 -16.94 21.37
N GLY A 124 3.41 -17.70 20.45
CA GLY A 124 4.45 -18.69 20.74
C GLY A 124 3.99 -20.14 20.89
N GLN A 125 2.71 -20.46 20.69
CA GLN A 125 2.26 -21.86 20.59
C GLN A 125 2.57 -22.46 19.21
N ASN A 126 2.88 -23.76 19.17
CA ASN A 126 3.34 -24.44 17.95
C ASN A 126 2.30 -24.50 16.82
N ASP A 127 1.02 -24.41 17.16
CA ASP A 127 -0.11 -24.49 16.22
C ASP A 127 -0.70 -23.12 15.87
N VAL A 128 0.03 -22.04 16.17
CA VAL A 128 -0.44 -20.65 16.04
C VAL A 128 0.46 -19.86 15.08
N MET A 129 -0.14 -19.21 14.08
CA MET A 129 0.59 -18.46 13.03
C MET A 129 0.11 -16.99 12.97
N PRO A 130 1.02 -15.98 12.92
CA PRO A 130 0.61 -14.58 12.78
C PRO A 130 -0.02 -14.27 11.41
N VAL A 131 -1.01 -13.38 11.38
CA VAL A 131 -1.60 -12.83 10.14
C VAL A 131 -1.51 -11.31 10.11
N TYR A 132 -1.42 -10.74 8.90
CA TYR A 132 -1.19 -9.32 8.66
C TYR A 132 -2.30 -8.76 7.78
N ALA A 133 -2.93 -7.64 8.19
CA ALA A 133 -3.82 -6.88 7.32
C ALA A 133 -3.12 -5.59 6.90
N SER A 134 -2.67 -5.53 5.66
CA SER A 134 -2.39 -4.27 4.99
C SER A 134 -3.16 -4.26 3.69
N PRO A 135 -4.01 -3.25 3.43
CA PRO A 135 -4.61 -3.09 2.12
C PRO A 135 -3.49 -2.79 1.13
N GLN A 136 -3.21 -3.73 0.24
CA GLN A 136 -2.37 -3.48 -0.93
C GLN A 136 -3.14 -2.62 -1.94
N PRO A 137 -2.46 -1.89 -2.83
CA PRO A 137 -3.06 -1.64 -4.14
C PRO A 137 -3.51 -2.99 -4.70
N ALA A 138 -4.73 -3.10 -5.23
CA ALA A 138 -5.16 -4.35 -5.84
C ALA A 138 -4.07 -4.81 -6.83
N PRO A 139 -3.64 -6.09 -6.84
CA PRO A 139 -2.63 -6.58 -7.78
C PRO A 139 -2.89 -6.17 -9.24
N GLU A 140 -4.17 -6.01 -9.59
CA GLU A 140 -4.63 -5.48 -10.88
C GLU A 140 -4.27 -4.00 -11.10
N ARG A 141 -4.38 -3.13 -10.09
CA ARG A 141 -4.02 -1.70 -10.21
C ARG A 141 -2.53 -1.53 -10.46
N ASP A 142 -1.70 -2.31 -9.79
CA ASP A 142 -0.25 -2.26 -10.02
C ASP A 142 0.13 -2.85 -11.38
N ARG A 143 -0.56 -3.92 -11.83
CA ARG A 143 -0.41 -4.45 -13.19
C ARG A 143 -0.75 -3.38 -14.23
N VAL A 144 -1.93 -2.76 -14.12
CA VAL A 144 -2.39 -1.69 -15.01
C VAL A 144 -1.41 -0.52 -15.03
N ARG A 145 -0.87 -0.12 -13.87
CA ARG A 145 0.12 0.96 -13.78
C ARG A 145 1.42 0.63 -14.51
N ARG A 146 1.92 -0.61 -14.41
CA ARG A 146 3.13 -1.06 -15.13
C ARG A 146 2.89 -1.15 -16.63
N GLU A 147 1.80 -1.80 -17.06
CA GLU A 147 1.42 -1.92 -18.47
C GLU A 147 1.25 -0.54 -19.12
N HIS A 148 0.59 0.38 -18.43
CA HIS A 148 0.47 1.77 -18.89
C HIS A 148 1.83 2.46 -19.02
N ALA A 149 2.74 2.25 -18.06
CA ALA A 149 4.07 2.84 -18.12
C ALA A 149 4.91 2.33 -19.29
N GLU A 150 4.87 1.02 -19.55
CA GLU A 150 5.54 0.38 -20.68
C GLU A 150 4.97 0.88 -22.01
N TRP A 151 3.65 0.90 -22.14
CA TRP A 151 2.96 1.43 -23.33
C TRP A 151 3.30 2.91 -23.56
N SER A 152 3.16 3.77 -22.54
CA SER A 152 3.47 5.20 -22.65
C SER A 152 4.93 5.45 -23.04
N GLN A 153 5.87 4.66 -22.50
CA GLN A 153 7.27 4.74 -22.89
C GLN A 153 7.49 4.31 -24.34
N ALA A 154 6.83 3.24 -24.79
CA ALA A 154 6.93 2.75 -26.17
C ALA A 154 6.31 3.72 -27.18
N THR A 155 5.18 4.35 -26.84
CA THR A 155 4.43 5.25 -27.73
C THR A 155 5.01 6.65 -27.79
N PHE A 156 5.35 7.23 -26.63
CA PHE A 156 5.74 8.64 -26.55
C PHE A 156 7.25 8.84 -26.31
N GLY A 157 8.00 7.77 -26.04
CA GLY A 157 9.43 7.83 -25.78
C GLY A 157 9.78 8.60 -24.49
N ASN A 158 11.01 9.12 -24.45
CA ASN A 158 11.57 9.80 -23.29
C ASN A 158 11.17 11.29 -23.24
N VAL A 159 9.88 11.58 -23.02
CA VAL A 159 9.37 12.93 -22.77
C VAL A 159 9.28 13.23 -21.27
N GLY A 160 9.40 14.50 -20.90
CA GLY A 160 9.31 14.95 -19.50
C GLY A 160 7.87 15.04 -18.96
N PRO A 161 7.71 15.34 -17.66
CA PRO A 161 6.41 15.30 -16.97
C PRO A 161 5.43 16.41 -17.36
N VAL A 162 5.90 17.47 -18.03
CA VAL A 162 5.10 18.68 -18.32
C VAL A 162 3.96 18.40 -19.29
N GLY A 163 4.16 17.53 -20.28
CA GLY A 163 3.12 17.15 -21.25
C GLY A 163 1.92 16.50 -20.57
N PRO A 164 2.11 15.38 -19.85
CA PRO A 164 1.04 14.73 -19.10
C PRO A 164 0.35 15.66 -18.08
N LEU A 165 1.08 16.55 -17.40
CA LEU A 165 0.46 17.52 -16.47
C LEU A 165 -0.44 18.54 -17.19
N LYS A 166 -0.06 19.01 -18.38
CA LYS A 166 -0.92 19.88 -19.18
C LYS A 166 -2.15 19.13 -19.68
N HIS A 167 -2.00 17.86 -20.04
CA HIS A 167 -3.13 17.03 -20.45
C HIS A 167 -4.08 16.79 -19.27
N LEU A 168 -3.54 16.47 -18.09
CA LEU A 168 -4.33 16.26 -16.87
C LEU A 168 -5.27 17.43 -16.56
N SER A 169 -4.85 18.66 -16.86
CA SER A 169 -5.72 19.84 -16.67
C SER A 169 -6.96 19.86 -17.56
N LYS A 170 -6.92 19.22 -18.73
CA LYS A 170 -8.06 19.08 -19.65
C LYS A 170 -9.00 17.97 -19.19
N GLU A 171 -8.45 16.78 -18.90
CA GLU A 171 -9.22 15.64 -18.38
C GLU A 171 -9.93 15.99 -17.06
N ALA A 172 -9.32 16.84 -16.22
CA ALA A 172 -9.99 17.33 -15.01
C ALA A 172 -11.22 18.20 -15.29
N LEU A 173 -11.28 18.89 -16.43
CA LEU A 173 -12.47 19.65 -16.85
C LEU A 173 -13.52 18.71 -17.43
N GLU A 174 -13.12 17.73 -18.24
CA GLU A 174 -14.01 16.72 -18.83
C GLU A 174 -14.68 15.87 -17.71
N ALA A 175 -13.89 15.41 -16.73
CA ALA A 175 -14.39 14.74 -15.52
C ALA A 175 -15.34 15.63 -14.68
N ALA A 176 -15.12 16.95 -14.66
CA ALA A 176 -16.00 17.86 -13.93
C ALA A 176 -17.35 18.06 -14.64
N GLU A 177 -17.38 17.99 -15.97
CA GLU A 177 -18.62 18.03 -16.75
C GLU A 177 -19.41 16.71 -16.65
N GLN A 178 -18.70 15.58 -16.57
CA GLN A 178 -19.30 14.24 -16.52
C GLN A 178 -18.74 13.39 -15.36
N PRO A 179 -19.02 13.75 -14.08
CA PRO A 179 -18.42 13.08 -12.93
C PRO A 179 -18.82 11.61 -12.78
N GLY A 180 -19.87 11.16 -13.49
CA GLY A 180 -20.30 9.76 -13.55
C GLY A 180 -19.57 8.93 -14.60
N ASP A 181 -18.79 9.54 -15.50
CA ASP A 181 -18.01 8.81 -16.49
C ASP A 181 -16.68 8.35 -15.90
N LEU A 182 -16.51 7.04 -15.74
CA LEU A 182 -15.32 6.45 -15.13
C LEU A 182 -14.08 6.53 -16.03
N SER A 183 -14.22 6.70 -17.36
CA SER A 183 -13.04 6.84 -18.23
C SER A 183 -12.29 8.12 -17.93
N GLU A 184 -12.99 9.23 -17.70
CA GLU A 184 -12.40 10.52 -17.38
C GLU A 184 -11.56 10.49 -16.10
N TRP A 185 -12.04 9.74 -15.09
CA TRP A 185 -11.26 9.48 -13.87
C TRP A 185 -10.04 8.59 -14.13
N ALA A 186 -10.15 7.62 -15.03
CA ALA A 186 -9.04 6.75 -15.42
C ALA A 186 -7.97 7.54 -16.19
N ASP A 187 -8.35 8.43 -17.11
CA ASP A 187 -7.43 9.28 -17.85
C ASP A 187 -6.65 10.21 -16.91
N MET A 188 -7.33 10.84 -15.95
CA MET A 188 -6.64 11.59 -14.90
C MET A 188 -5.63 10.73 -14.13
N GLN A 189 -5.98 9.48 -13.79
CA GLN A 189 -5.11 8.59 -13.04
C GLN A 189 -3.86 8.19 -13.85
N PHE A 190 -4.04 7.86 -15.13
CA PHE A 190 -2.97 7.50 -16.05
C PHE A 190 -1.99 8.66 -16.26
N LEU A 191 -2.51 9.87 -16.50
CA LEU A 191 -1.69 11.07 -16.71
C LEU A 191 -0.91 11.46 -15.46
N LEU A 192 -1.51 11.33 -14.27
CA LEU A 192 -0.82 11.60 -13.02
C LEU A 192 0.32 10.59 -12.77
N TRP A 193 0.08 9.30 -12.99
CA TRP A 193 1.13 8.28 -12.88
C TRP A 193 2.26 8.50 -13.88
N ASP A 194 1.92 8.89 -15.12
CA ASP A 194 2.91 9.17 -16.15
C ASP A 194 3.79 10.35 -15.77
N ALA A 195 3.18 11.44 -15.29
CA ALA A 195 3.89 12.62 -14.82
C ALA A 195 4.84 12.29 -13.65
N GLN A 196 4.36 11.53 -12.65
CA GLN A 196 5.18 11.13 -11.51
C GLN A 196 6.39 10.29 -11.95
N ARG A 197 6.16 9.26 -12.79
CA ARG A 197 7.22 8.41 -13.33
C ARG A 197 8.26 9.22 -14.08
N ARG A 198 7.83 10.11 -14.98
CA ARG A 198 8.72 10.96 -15.79
C ARG A 198 9.46 12.02 -14.98
N ALA A 199 8.92 12.41 -13.83
CA ALA A 199 9.58 13.30 -12.87
C ALA A 199 10.54 12.55 -11.91
N GLY A 200 10.60 11.21 -11.97
CA GLY A 200 11.39 10.40 -11.05
C GLY A 200 10.84 10.38 -9.62
N VAL A 201 9.55 10.70 -9.44
CA VAL A 201 8.89 10.71 -8.12
C VAL A 201 8.50 9.27 -7.75
N THR A 202 9.04 8.78 -6.64
CA THR A 202 8.70 7.44 -6.13
C THR A 202 7.39 7.44 -5.35
N ASP A 203 6.79 6.27 -5.18
CA ASP A 203 5.57 6.11 -4.39
C ASP A 203 5.78 6.50 -2.93
N GLU A 204 6.94 6.22 -2.36
CA GLU A 204 7.30 6.64 -1.00
C GLU A 204 7.41 8.16 -0.90
N GLN A 205 8.03 8.81 -1.88
CA GLN A 205 8.21 10.26 -1.90
C GLN A 205 6.86 10.98 -1.99
N ILE A 206 5.98 10.57 -2.91
CA ILE A 206 4.67 11.21 -3.03
C ILE A 206 3.80 10.90 -1.82
N THR A 207 3.85 9.68 -1.27
CA THR A 207 3.10 9.32 -0.08
C THR A 207 3.52 10.17 1.12
N GLN A 208 4.82 10.33 1.35
CA GLN A 208 5.31 11.20 2.43
C GLN A 208 4.90 12.66 2.21
N ALA A 209 5.04 13.17 0.98
CA ALA A 209 4.60 14.52 0.63
C ALA A 209 3.09 14.73 0.87
N MET A 210 2.26 13.72 0.59
CA MET A 210 0.82 13.74 0.87
C MET A 210 0.54 13.77 2.38
N ILE A 211 1.25 12.97 3.18
CA ILE A 211 1.13 12.95 4.65
C ILE A 211 1.46 14.33 5.22
N ASP A 212 2.60 14.89 4.84
CA ASP A 212 3.06 16.20 5.31
C ASP A 212 2.09 17.30 4.89
N LYS A 213 1.63 17.25 3.63
CA LYS A 213 0.68 18.21 3.09
C LYS A 213 -0.68 18.14 3.79
N LEU A 214 -1.14 16.93 4.13
CA LEU A 214 -2.39 16.72 4.85
C LEU A 214 -2.30 17.30 6.27
N ALA A 215 -1.19 17.11 6.97
CA ALA A 215 -0.96 17.71 8.29
C ALA A 215 -1.04 19.25 8.24
N VAL A 216 -0.40 19.87 7.24
CA VAL A 216 -0.50 21.31 7.00
C VAL A 216 -1.94 21.74 6.67
N ASN A 217 -2.64 21.00 5.82
CA ASN A 217 -4.00 21.34 5.41
C ASN A 217 -5.01 21.28 6.57
N LYS A 218 -4.84 20.34 7.51
CA LYS A 218 -5.66 20.23 8.73
C LYS A 218 -5.52 21.42 9.69
N GLN A 219 -4.40 22.13 9.63
CA GLN A 219 -4.13 23.31 10.48
C GLN A 219 -4.63 24.63 9.84
N ARG A 220 -5.10 24.60 8.60
CA ARG A 220 -5.56 25.80 7.88
C ARG A 220 -7.01 26.14 8.21
N LYS A 221 -7.34 27.42 8.04
CA LYS A 221 -8.73 27.89 8.02
C LYS A 221 -9.27 27.82 6.59
N TRP A 222 -10.46 27.27 6.45
CA TRP A 222 -11.15 27.06 5.19
C TRP A 222 -12.46 27.86 5.17
N PRO A 223 -12.86 28.40 4.00
CA PRO A 223 -14.15 29.07 3.85
C PRO A 223 -15.31 28.07 3.94
N GLU A 224 -16.52 28.61 4.12
CA GLU A 224 -17.75 27.81 4.15
C GLU A 224 -17.92 26.95 2.89
N PRO A 225 -18.55 25.78 3.03
CA PRO A 225 -18.79 24.92 1.90
C PRO A 225 -19.66 25.50 0.77
N LYS A 226 -19.09 25.60 -0.44
CA LYS A 226 -19.83 25.81 -1.68
C LYS A 226 -19.65 24.61 -2.62
N ASP A 227 -20.73 24.17 -3.24
CA ASP A 227 -20.75 23.07 -4.19
C ASP A 227 -20.26 23.54 -5.58
N GLY A 228 -19.59 22.65 -6.32
CA GLY A 228 -19.07 22.90 -7.66
C GLY A 228 -17.89 23.89 -7.76
N GLU A 229 -17.37 24.42 -6.66
CA GLU A 229 -16.39 25.53 -6.67
C GLU A 229 -15.10 25.17 -5.92
N PRO A 230 -13.91 25.53 -6.47
CA PRO A 230 -12.64 25.32 -5.79
C PRO A 230 -12.58 26.04 -4.44
N ARG A 231 -12.09 25.35 -3.41
CA ARG A 231 -11.90 25.95 -2.09
C ARG A 231 -10.43 26.25 -1.84
N LEU A 232 -10.16 27.52 -1.56
CA LEU A 232 -8.83 28.01 -1.25
C LEU A 232 -8.75 28.35 0.23
N HIS A 233 -7.66 27.96 0.89
CA HIS A 233 -7.38 28.33 2.27
C HIS A 233 -7.29 29.85 2.44
N ILE A 234 -7.73 30.33 3.60
CA ILE A 234 -7.69 31.75 3.95
C ILE A 234 -6.23 32.12 4.27
N LYS A 235 -5.67 33.10 3.55
CA LYS A 235 -4.36 33.68 3.87
C LYS A 235 -4.55 34.75 4.95
N GLU A 236 -3.81 34.68 6.06
CA GLU A 236 -3.78 35.79 7.02
C GLU A 236 -3.15 37.02 6.35
N GLN A 237 -3.86 38.14 6.32
CA GLN A 237 -3.29 39.39 5.84
C GLN A 237 -2.21 39.86 6.83
N PRO A 238 -1.02 40.30 6.35
CA PRO A 238 -0.03 40.89 7.24
C PRO A 238 -0.66 42.12 7.93
N ARG A 239 -0.57 42.17 9.27
CA ARG A 239 -1.00 43.35 10.04
C ARG A 239 -0.26 44.56 9.49
N LYS A 240 -1.00 45.54 8.95
CA LYS A 240 -0.45 46.88 8.67
C LYS A 240 0.19 47.37 9.96
N LYS A 241 1.50 47.64 9.94
CA LYS A 241 2.14 48.42 11.00
C LYS A 241 1.43 49.77 11.01
N VAL A 242 0.73 50.05 12.10
CA VAL A 242 0.21 51.39 12.38
C VAL A 242 1.40 52.17 12.89
N ASP A 243 2.01 52.97 12.02
CA ASP A 243 3.01 53.93 12.43
C ASP A 243 2.30 54.94 13.36
N ARG A 244 2.81 55.05 14.59
CA ARG A 244 2.42 56.05 15.59
C ARG A 244 3.49 57.11 15.67
#